data_AF-A0A7S2TW01-F1
#
_entry.id   AF-A0A7S2TW01-F1
#
_cell.length_a   1.000
_cell.length_b   1.000
_cell.length_c   1.000
_cell.angle_alpha   90.00
_cell.angle_beta   90.00
_cell.angle_gamma   90.00
#
_symmetry.space_group_name_H-M   'P 1'
#
loop_
_entity.id
_entity.type
_entity.pdbx_description
1 polymer ?
#
loop_
_entity_poly.entity_id
_entity_poly.type
_entity_poly.pdbx_seq_one_letter_code
_entity_poly.pdbx_strand_id
1 'polypeptide(L)'
;DLVKTLHKITKMMQEGREFDGVIIETTGMADPAPVAQTFFADDKVEAHYRIDAIITVVDCKWIIQRLDEQKQGENEAVEQVAFADVILLNKLDLVDRGHV
;
A
#
# COMPACT_ATOMS: atom_id res chain seq x y z
N ASP A 1 14.44 6.62 3.82
CA ASP A 1 13.77 6.55 5.13
C ASP A 1 13.32 5.12 5.42
N LEU A 2 12.46 4.53 4.57
CA LEU A 2 12.04 3.12 4.60
C LEU A 2 13.19 2.09 4.66
N VAL A 3 14.12 2.10 3.71
CA VAL A 3 15.25 1.14 3.65
C VAL A 3 16.04 1.08 4.96
N LYS A 4 16.33 2.24 5.55
CA LYS A 4 17.07 2.33 6.81
C LYS A 4 16.29 1.67 7.96
N THR A 5 14.96 1.83 7.97
CA THR A 5 14.08 1.18 8.95
C THR A 5 14.05 -0.32 8.76
N LEU A 6 13.91 -0.81 7.52
CA LEU A 6 13.96 -2.25 7.21
C LEU A 6 15.30 -2.87 7.62
N HIS A 7 16.44 -2.21 7.35
CA HIS A 7 17.75 -2.68 7.82
C HIS A 7 17.86 -2.73 9.35
N LYS A 8 17.25 -1.77 10.07
CA LYS A 8 17.22 -1.80 11.55
C LYS A 8 16.39 -2.97 12.06
N ILE A 9 15.23 -3.25 11.46
CA ILE A 9 14.39 -4.39 11.82
C ILE A 9 15.16 -5.70 11.57
N THR A 10 15.83 -5.84 10.42
CA THR A 10 16.67 -7.00 10.12
C THR A 10 17.77 -7.18 11.16
N LYS A 11 18.42 -6.09 11.59
CA LYS A 11 19.43 -6.15 12.65
C LYS A 11 18.83 -6.63 13.98
N MET A 12 17.66 -6.14 14.36
CA MET A 12 16.96 -6.58 15.58
C MET A 12 16.60 -8.07 15.52
N MET A 13 16.26 -8.59 14.33
CA MET A 13 16.02 -10.02 14.12
C MET A 13 17.29 -10.86 14.33
N GLN A 14 18.43 -10.38 13.82
CA GLN A 14 19.72 -11.03 14.04
C GLN A 14 20.15 -11.01 15.53
N GLU A 15 19.66 -10.06 16.31
CA GLU A 15 19.89 -9.95 17.76
C GLU A 15 18.89 -10.78 18.58
N GLY A 16 18.04 -11.59 17.93
CA GLY A 16 17.12 -12.53 18.58
C GLY A 16 15.72 -12.01 18.84
N ARG A 17 15.32 -10.86 18.28
CA ARG A 17 13.90 -10.48 18.25
C ARG A 17 13.17 -11.19 17.11
N GLU A 18 11.90 -11.49 17.31
CA GLU A 18 11.06 -12.09 16.28
C GLU A 18 9.99 -11.11 15.82
N PHE A 19 9.75 -11.08 14.50
CA PHE A 19 8.68 -10.32 13.86
C PHE A 19 8.06 -11.21 12.79
N ASP A 20 6.73 -11.30 12.76
CA ASP A 20 6.01 -12.10 11.76
C ASP A 20 5.89 -11.37 10.41
N GLY A 21 5.93 -10.04 10.43
CA GLY A 21 5.78 -9.23 9.23
C GLY A 21 5.92 -7.73 9.49
N VAL A 22 5.89 -6.95 8.40
CA VAL A 22 5.96 -5.49 8.43
C VAL A 22 4.74 -4.94 7.68
N ILE A 23 3.98 -4.06 8.33
CA ILE A 23 2.92 -3.29 7.68
C ILE A 23 3.46 -1.90 7.38
N ILE A 24 3.38 -1.50 6.12
CA ILE A 24 3.81 -0.18 5.66
C ILE A 24 2.55 0.63 5.31
N GLU A 25 2.28 1.67 6.09
CA GLU A 25 1.28 2.67 5.76
C GLU A 25 1.93 3.80 4.97
N THR A 26 1.44 4.05 3.75
CA THR A 26 1.84 5.21 2.96
C THR A 26 0.94 6.38 3.33
N THR A 27 1.50 7.56 3.61
CA THR A 27 0.69 8.71 4.04
C THR A 27 -0.11 9.32 2.88
N GLY A 28 -1.36 9.69 3.14
CA GLY A 28 -2.18 10.46 2.19
C GLY A 28 -2.47 9.71 0.87
N MET A 29 -2.26 10.39 -0.26
CA MET A 29 -2.40 9.85 -1.62
C MET A 29 -1.06 9.35 -2.18
N ALA A 30 -0.18 8.83 -1.32
CA ALA A 30 1.11 8.33 -1.78
C ALA A 30 0.94 7.16 -2.76
N ASP A 31 1.77 7.18 -3.79
CA ASP A 31 1.85 6.12 -4.80
C ASP A 31 2.51 4.87 -4.19
N PRO A 32 1.85 3.69 -4.24
CA PRO A 32 2.44 2.45 -3.75
C PRO A 32 3.62 1.95 -4.60
N ALA A 33 3.76 2.37 -5.86
CA ALA A 33 4.78 1.85 -6.77
C ALA A 33 6.22 2.18 -6.32
N PRO A 34 6.60 3.42 -5.94
CA PRO A 34 7.92 3.73 -5.40
C PRO A 34 8.27 2.94 -4.13
N VAL A 35 7.26 2.67 -3.29
CA VAL A 35 7.44 1.85 -2.09
C VAL A 35 7.74 0.41 -2.48
N ALA A 36 6.97 -0.15 -3.41
CA ALA A 36 7.19 -1.50 -3.90
C ALA A 36 8.54 -1.67 -4.60
N GLN A 37 8.94 -0.71 -5.43
CA GLN A 37 10.24 -0.69 -6.12
C GLN A 37 11.42 -0.76 -5.15
N THR A 38 11.28 -0.20 -3.94
CA THR A 38 12.32 -0.26 -2.91
C THR A 38 12.71 -1.69 -2.55
N PHE A 39 11.77 -2.65 -2.62
CA PHE A 39 12.03 -4.06 -2.30
C PHE A 39 12.87 -4.78 -3.36
N PHE A 40 12.97 -4.21 -4.57
CA PHE A 40 13.76 -4.76 -5.68
C PHE A 40 15.04 -3.96 -5.95
N ALA A 41 15.18 -2.79 -5.32
CA ALA A 41 16.30 -1.88 -5.56
C ALA A 41 17.44 -1.98 -4.53
N ASP A 42 17.20 -2.59 -3.36
CA ASP A 42 18.21 -2.79 -2.31
C ASP A 42 18.41 -4.29 -2.05
N ASP A 43 19.58 -4.81 -2.40
CA ASP A 43 19.92 -6.24 -2.30
C ASP A 43 19.67 -6.83 -0.89
N LYS A 44 19.87 -6.04 0.17
CA LYS A 44 19.65 -6.52 1.54
C LYS A 44 18.16 -6.59 1.87
N VAL A 45 17.38 -5.63 1.39
CA VAL A 45 15.92 -5.66 1.54
C VAL A 45 15.37 -6.85 0.76
N GLU A 46 15.76 -7.01 -0.50
CA GLU A 46 15.32 -8.13 -1.35
C GLU A 46 15.65 -9.49 -0.74
N ALA A 47 16.84 -9.64 -0.14
CA ALA A 47 17.27 -10.90 0.48
C ALA A 47 16.51 -11.26 1.77
N HIS A 48 15.88 -10.31 2.46
CA HIS A 48 15.24 -10.53 3.77
C HIS A 48 13.72 -10.33 3.77
N TYR A 49 13.18 -9.63 2.78
CA TYR A 49 11.77 -9.27 2.73
C TYR A 49 11.17 -9.57 1.35
N ARG A 50 9.87 -9.86 1.35
CA ARG A 50 9.04 -9.96 0.15
C ARG A 50 7.76 -9.16 0.39
N ILE A 51 7.25 -8.52 -0.66
CA ILE A 51 5.91 -7.92 -0.62
C ILE A 51 4.88 -9.06 -0.68
N ASP A 52 4.03 -9.15 0.34
CA ASP A 52 2.98 -10.17 0.39
C ASP A 52 1.73 -9.72 -0.36
N ALA A 53 1.27 -8.50 -0.07
CA ALA A 53 0.15 -7.88 -0.76
C ALA A 53 0.23 -6.35 -0.63
N ILE A 54 -0.29 -5.65 -1.63
CA ILE A 54 -0.61 -4.23 -1.59
C ILE A 54 -2.11 -4.10 -1.34
N ILE A 55 -2.46 -3.45 -0.24
CA ILE A 55 -3.84 -3.30 0.22
C ILE A 55 -4.26 -1.85 0.05
N THR A 56 -5.28 -1.61 -0.76
CA THR A 56 -5.88 -0.29 -0.92
C THR A 56 -7.22 -0.24 -0.19
N VAL A 57 -7.31 0.62 0.82
CA VAL A 57 -8.54 0.85 1.57
C VAL A 57 -9.38 1.90 0.84
N VAL A 58 -10.58 1.52 0.44
CA VAL A 58 -11.46 2.33 -0.42
C VAL A 58 -12.65 2.84 0.37
N ASP A 59 -12.89 4.15 0.30
CA ASP A 59 -14.12 4.77 0.80
C ASP A 59 -15.27 4.54 -0.18
N CYS A 60 -16.19 3.65 0.19
CA CYS A 60 -17.30 3.27 -0.70
C CYS A 60 -18.18 4.45 -1.09
N LYS A 61 -18.34 5.45 -0.22
CA LYS A 61 -19.20 6.60 -0.51
C LYS A 61 -18.69 7.40 -1.70
N TRP A 62 -17.37 7.51 -1.84
CA TRP A 62 -16.75 8.43 -2.80
C TRP A 62 -16.04 7.75 -3.96
N ILE A 63 -15.83 6.42 -3.93
CA ILE A 63 -14.94 5.75 -4.88
C ILE A 63 -15.33 5.95 -6.35
N ILE A 64 -16.61 5.79 -6.71
CA ILE A 64 -17.05 5.94 -8.11
C ILE A 64 -16.73 7.34 -8.63
N GLN A 65 -17.07 8.37 -7.85
CA GLN A 65 -16.74 9.76 -8.21
C GLN A 65 -15.23 9.96 -8.35
N ARG A 66 -14.42 9.35 -7.48
CA ARG A 66 -12.96 9.48 -7.53
C ARG A 66 -12.35 8.77 -8.73
N LEU A 67 -12.88 7.61 -9.12
CA LEU A 67 -12.42 6.88 -10.31
C LEU A 67 -12.81 7.60 -11.60
N ASP A 68 -14.01 8.19 -11.65
CA ASP A 68 -14.50 8.92 -12.83
C ASP A 68 -13.93 10.34 -12.96
N GLU A 69 -13.22 10.83 -11.94
CA GLU A 69 -12.65 12.17 -11.91
C GLU A 69 -11.60 12.32 -13.03
N GLN A 70 -11.90 13.14 -14.05
CA GLN A 70 -10.94 13.47 -15.10
C GLN A 70 -10.00 14.57 -14.63
N LYS A 71 -8.73 14.23 -14.43
CA LYS A 71 -7.67 15.16 -14.04
C LYS A 71 -6.71 15.42 -15.20
N GLN A 72 -6.09 16.60 -15.21
CA GLN A 72 -4.93 16.86 -16.08
C GLN A 72 -3.71 16.20 -15.42
N GLY A 73 -3.54 14.90 -15.66
CA GLY A 73 -2.51 14.07 -15.04
C GLY A 73 -3.04 12.70 -14.66
N GLU A 74 -2.26 11.97 -13.86
CA GLU A 74 -2.65 10.67 -13.32
C GLU A 74 -3.76 10.83 -12.27
N ASN A 75 -4.72 9.90 -12.29
CA ASN A 75 -5.74 9.81 -11.26
C ASN A 75 -5.25 8.84 -10.20
N GLU A 76 -4.83 9.38 -9.06
CA GLU A 76 -4.19 8.62 -7.99
C GLU A 76 -5.13 7.53 -7.43
N ALA A 77 -6.45 7.74 -7.44
CA ALA A 77 -7.41 6.73 -7.01
C ALA A 77 -7.48 5.55 -7.99
N VAL A 78 -7.39 5.83 -9.29
CA VAL A 78 -7.32 4.78 -10.32
C VAL A 78 -6.03 3.98 -10.17
N GLU A 79 -4.90 4.65 -9.97
CA GLU A 79 -3.60 3.98 -9.81
C GLU A 79 -3.55 3.11 -8.55
N GLN A 80 -3.99 3.65 -7.41
CA GLN A 80 -4.02 2.90 -6.15
C GLN A 80 -4.94 1.68 -6.22
N VAL A 81 -6.08 1.78 -6.91
CA VAL A 81 -6.97 0.63 -7.12
C VAL A 81 -6.35 -0.36 -8.10
N ALA A 82 -5.72 0.11 -9.18
CA ALA A 82 -5.10 -0.76 -10.19
C ALA A 82 -3.87 -1.50 -9.67
N PHE A 83 -3.14 -0.91 -8.72
CA PHE A 83 -1.93 -1.48 -8.13
C PHE A 83 -2.21 -2.41 -6.93
N ALA A 84 -3.45 -2.48 -6.47
CA ALA A 84 -3.83 -3.27 -5.31
C ALA A 84 -3.96 -4.76 -5.64
N ASP A 85 -3.39 -5.61 -4.80
CA ASP A 85 -3.73 -7.04 -4.76
C ASP A 85 -5.06 -7.26 -4.04
N VAL A 86 -5.33 -6.44 -3.02
CA VAL A 86 -6.54 -6.51 -2.19
C VAL A 86 -7.17 -5.13 -2.05
N ILE A 87 -8.45 -5.04 -2.37
CA ILE A 87 -9.26 -3.84 -2.13
C ILE A 87 -10.10 -4.05 -0.88
N LEU A 88 -9.87 -3.21 0.14
CA LEU A 88 -10.66 -3.22 1.37
C LEU A 88 -11.71 -2.12 1.34
N LEU A 89 -12.96 -2.50 1.12
CA LEU A 89 -14.10 -1.58 1.11
C LEU A 89 -14.47 -1.12 2.53
N ASN A 90 -14.44 0.19 2.78
CA ASN A 90 -14.83 0.83 4.03
C ASN A 90 -16.08 1.70 3.88
N LYS A 91 -16.70 2.06 5.02
CA LYS A 91 -17.89 2.93 5.09
C LYS A 91 -19.08 2.43 4.28
N LEU A 92 -19.26 1.10 4.27
CA LEU A 92 -20.40 0.44 3.63
C LEU A 92 -21.74 0.89 4.22
N ASP A 93 -21.74 1.40 5.46
CA ASP A 93 -22.91 1.97 6.13
C ASP A 93 -23.41 3.28 5.51
N LEU A 94 -22.59 3.94 4.67
CA LEU A 94 -22.92 5.20 4.03
C LEU A 94 -23.48 5.05 2.60
N VAL A 95 -23.66 3.82 2.12
CA VAL A 95 -24.06 3.53 0.73
C VAL A 95 -25.16 2.47 0.67
N ASP A 96 -25.99 2.56 -0.36
CA ASP A 96 -27.03 1.56 -0.62
C ASP A 96 -26.47 0.33 -1.35
N ARG A 97 -27.24 -0.76 -1.37
CA ARG A 97 -26.88 -1.96 -2.12
C ARG A 97 -26.73 -1.65 -3.61
N GLY A 98 -25.60 -2.03 -4.19
CA GLY A 98 -25.28 -1.82 -5.61
C GLY A 98 -24.55 -0.52 -5.94
N HIS A 99 -24.07 0.21 -4.92
CA HIS A 99 -23.31 1.44 -5.11
C HIS A 99 -21.88 1.23 -5.63
N VAL A 100 -21.24 0.13 -5.22
CA VAL A 100 -19.89 -0.30 -5.67
C VAL A 100 -20.01 -1.66 -6.35
#